data_AF-A0A970RQS8-F1
#
_entry.id   AF-A0A970RQS8-F1
#
_cell.length_a   1.000
_cell.length_b   1.000
_cell.length_c   1.000
_cell.angle_alpha   90.00
_cell.angle_beta   90.00
_cell.angle_gamma   90.00
#
_symmetry.space_group_name_H-M   'P 1'
#
loop_
_entity.id
_entity.type
_entity.pdbx_description
1 polymer ?
#
loop_
_entity_poly.entity_id
_entity_poly.type
_entity_poly.pdbx_seq_one_letter_code
_entity_poly.pdbx_strand_id
1 'polypeptide(L)'
;MGRRILLVILLMLFTLLPAQGFEHIDVYIQDAMQKNRIPGFALSVILDGEIAYSNGYGISNPSQDQVTADTPFLIASLSKSFTAVAIMQLVERQLIDLDEPVVTYLPYFKLDGEDEGKDITVRQLLNHTSGIDNNSEYSVASLRGDDTTIEQFVRNLGKIKPTAPPGESHQYNNANYSILGAIIEQVSKFSYGEYVQKNILDPLNMNHTFTDEQSANINGMAVGYRTVFGFPVAADLPYRTDFLPGYSIVSSANDLAIYCAMLLNRGEYGTSRILSKESVDLMWTPSAEVASEVFYGFGWYVTSGSVYHGGETTNYQTKIKFLPEDDMAVIMLYNTSPSTLTTLFNFSYRDRIESAIINILYGLSPDFIPPGAGILDLNRYPAIITFSLYLLLAIAIAYRIIRLMIQVTKYDRYLRFLRRVSLCHVCIRTIIIHVLIPSAILICIPLATKQPWNAIIFYLPDIGLLMASVCIILLVTGIFKCHAIRKYHREIKVATWP
;
A
#
# COMPACT_ATOMS: atom_id res chain seq x y z
N MET A 1 12.69 -7.10 -58.76
CA MET A 1 11.37 -6.66 -58.22
C MET A 1 10.95 -7.39 -56.95
N GLY A 2 11.22 -8.69 -56.77
CA GLY A 2 10.76 -9.47 -55.60
C GLY A 2 11.35 -9.11 -54.22
N ARG A 3 12.57 -8.56 -54.13
CA ARG A 3 13.20 -8.21 -52.84
C ARG A 3 12.70 -6.91 -52.21
N ARG A 4 12.16 -5.97 -53.00
CA ARG A 4 11.56 -4.73 -52.48
C ARG A 4 10.11 -4.91 -52.03
N ILE A 5 9.38 -5.86 -52.63
CA ILE A 5 8.01 -6.21 -52.22
C ILE A 5 8.02 -6.96 -50.88
N LEU A 6 9.02 -7.83 -50.65
CA LEU A 6 9.13 -8.55 -49.37
C LEU A 6 9.44 -7.63 -48.18
N LEU A 7 10.22 -6.55 -48.39
CA LEU A 7 10.52 -5.58 -47.33
C LEU A 7 9.31 -4.70 -46.99
N VAL A 8 8.48 -4.35 -47.98
CA VAL A 8 7.25 -3.57 -47.76
C VAL A 8 6.18 -4.43 -47.08
N ILE A 9 6.10 -5.73 -47.38
CA ILE A 9 5.19 -6.66 -46.67
C ILE A 9 5.67 -6.90 -45.22
N LEU A 10 6.98 -6.98 -44.96
CA LEU A 10 7.50 -7.12 -43.60
C LEU A 10 7.33 -5.84 -42.76
N LEU A 11 7.41 -4.66 -43.38
CA LEU A 11 7.13 -3.37 -42.72
C LEU A 11 5.62 -3.14 -42.52
N MET A 12 4.75 -3.65 -43.39
CA MET A 12 3.29 -3.60 -43.18
C MET A 12 2.78 -4.59 -42.12
N LEU A 13 3.57 -5.63 -41.79
CA LEU A 13 3.25 -6.57 -40.72
C LEU A 13 3.55 -6.03 -39.31
N PHE A 14 4.31 -4.93 -39.19
CA PHE A 14 4.55 -4.24 -37.91
C PHE A 14 3.57 -3.09 -37.64
N THR A 15 2.77 -2.69 -38.62
CA THR A 15 1.77 -1.61 -38.49
C THR A 15 0.35 -2.13 -38.18
N LEU A 16 0.23 -3.39 -37.73
CA LEU A 16 -1.01 -4.03 -37.33
C LEU A 16 -0.89 -4.61 -35.90
N LEU A 17 -0.50 -3.80 -34.93
CA LEU A 17 -0.96 -4.03 -33.55
C LEU A 17 -2.14 -3.08 -33.26
N PRO A 18 -3.35 -3.41 -33.72
CA PRO A 18 -4.51 -2.98 -32.94
C PRO A 18 -5.63 -4.04 -32.86
N ALA A 19 -6.38 -4.01 -31.76
CA ALA A 19 -7.57 -4.80 -31.42
C ALA A 19 -7.38 -6.25 -30.89
N GLN A 20 -6.49 -7.09 -31.43
CA GLN A 20 -6.40 -8.49 -30.97
C GLN A 20 -5.80 -8.70 -29.57
N GLY A 21 -5.04 -7.72 -29.04
CA GLY A 21 -4.49 -7.79 -27.68
C GLY A 21 -5.50 -7.50 -26.58
N PHE A 22 -6.47 -6.61 -26.82
CA PHE A 22 -7.36 -6.12 -25.76
C PHE A 22 -8.39 -7.16 -25.28
N GLU A 23 -8.90 -8.01 -26.16
CA GLU A 23 -9.75 -9.14 -25.73
C GLU A 23 -9.00 -10.10 -24.80
N HIS A 24 -7.70 -10.32 -25.03
CA HIS A 24 -6.86 -11.12 -24.14
C HIS A 24 -6.64 -10.44 -22.77
N ILE A 25 -6.62 -9.10 -22.74
CA ILE A 25 -6.57 -8.31 -21.50
C ILE A 25 -7.85 -8.55 -20.68
N ASP A 26 -9.03 -8.44 -21.30
CA ASP A 26 -10.32 -8.66 -20.61
C ASP A 26 -10.38 -10.06 -19.97
N VAL A 27 -10.05 -11.09 -20.74
CA VAL A 27 -10.05 -12.49 -20.28
C VAL A 27 -9.05 -12.70 -19.14
N TYR A 28 -7.84 -12.15 -19.28
CA TYR A 28 -6.81 -12.27 -18.25
C TYR A 28 -7.22 -11.57 -16.94
N ILE A 29 -7.76 -10.36 -17.03
CA ILE A 29 -8.17 -9.58 -15.84
C ILE A 29 -9.29 -10.30 -15.10
N GLN A 30 -10.30 -10.82 -15.80
CA GLN A 30 -11.39 -11.56 -15.16
C GLN A 30 -10.88 -12.79 -14.40
N ASP A 31 -9.98 -13.58 -15.02
CA ASP A 31 -9.35 -14.73 -14.38
C ASP A 31 -8.47 -14.31 -13.17
N ALA A 32 -7.67 -13.25 -13.32
CA ALA A 32 -6.85 -12.71 -12.24
C ALA A 32 -7.71 -12.20 -11.08
N MET A 33 -8.80 -11.49 -11.36
CA MET A 33 -9.74 -11.03 -10.34
C MET A 33 -10.39 -12.20 -9.60
N GLN A 34 -10.81 -13.25 -10.32
CA GLN A 34 -11.38 -14.44 -9.69
C GLN A 34 -10.36 -15.15 -8.79
N LYS A 35 -9.13 -15.36 -9.29
CA LYS A 35 -8.05 -16.04 -8.54
C LYS A 35 -7.64 -15.28 -7.28
N ASN A 36 -7.61 -13.95 -7.35
CA ASN A 36 -7.14 -13.09 -6.25
C ASN A 36 -8.29 -12.48 -5.43
N ARG A 37 -9.55 -12.78 -5.79
CA ARG A 37 -10.78 -12.27 -5.14
C ARG A 37 -10.82 -10.75 -5.07
N ILE A 38 -10.48 -10.11 -6.19
CA ILE A 38 -10.51 -8.66 -6.35
C ILE A 38 -11.98 -8.26 -6.62
N PRO A 39 -12.64 -7.48 -5.75
CA PRO A 39 -14.04 -7.11 -5.94
C PRO A 39 -14.25 -6.21 -7.15
N GLY A 40 -13.41 -5.18 -7.29
CA GLY A 40 -13.51 -4.16 -8.31
C GLY A 40 -12.13 -3.71 -8.81
N PHE A 41 -12.04 -3.50 -10.11
CA PHE A 41 -10.80 -3.16 -10.80
C PHE A 41 -11.09 -2.23 -11.98
N ALA A 42 -10.26 -1.21 -12.18
CA ALA A 42 -10.29 -0.37 -13.36
C ALA A 42 -8.91 -0.29 -14.02
N LEU A 43 -8.88 -0.28 -15.35
CA LEU A 43 -7.68 -0.25 -16.16
C LEU A 43 -7.82 0.79 -17.26
N SER A 44 -6.76 1.58 -17.45
CA SER A 44 -6.53 2.34 -18.68
C SER A 44 -5.14 2.06 -19.22
N VAL A 45 -5.00 2.02 -20.53
CA VAL A 45 -3.73 1.88 -21.25
C VAL A 45 -3.61 3.03 -22.23
N ILE A 46 -2.45 3.69 -22.20
CA ILE A 46 -2.06 4.72 -23.15
C ILE A 46 -1.06 4.11 -24.12
N LEU A 47 -1.28 4.36 -25.41
CA LEU A 47 -0.34 4.05 -26.49
C LEU A 47 -0.29 5.26 -27.42
N ASP A 48 0.91 5.68 -27.81
CA ASP A 48 1.15 6.79 -28.73
C ASP A 48 0.42 8.08 -28.29
N GLY A 49 0.44 8.36 -26.97
CA GLY A 49 -0.16 9.54 -26.36
C GLY A 49 -1.69 9.51 -26.20
N GLU A 50 -2.36 8.46 -26.64
CA GLU A 50 -3.83 8.34 -26.65
C GLU A 50 -4.32 7.21 -25.74
N ILE A 51 -5.56 7.34 -25.22
CA ILE A 51 -6.20 6.28 -24.44
C ILE A 51 -6.60 5.15 -25.40
N ALA A 52 -5.75 4.14 -25.51
CA ALA A 52 -5.93 3.02 -26.43
C ALA A 52 -6.90 1.96 -25.90
N TYR A 53 -7.00 1.82 -24.59
CA TYR A 53 -7.90 0.90 -23.92
C TYR A 53 -8.31 1.44 -22.55
N SER A 54 -9.57 1.29 -22.19
CA SER A 54 -10.07 1.68 -20.88
C SER A 54 -11.32 0.88 -20.51
N ASN A 55 -11.33 0.28 -19.31
CA ASN A 55 -12.46 -0.53 -18.85
C ASN A 55 -12.52 -0.64 -17.31
N GLY A 56 -13.72 -0.97 -16.81
CA GLY A 56 -13.97 -1.30 -15.41
C GLY A 56 -14.53 -2.72 -15.26
N TYR A 57 -14.24 -3.34 -14.12
CA TYR A 57 -14.55 -4.73 -13.86
C TYR A 57 -15.02 -4.95 -12.42
N GLY A 58 -15.97 -5.86 -12.24
CA GLY A 58 -16.48 -6.23 -10.93
C GLY A 58 -17.38 -5.16 -10.31
N ILE A 59 -17.35 -5.06 -8.98
CA ILE A 59 -18.26 -4.22 -8.21
C ILE A 59 -17.55 -3.07 -7.50
N SER A 60 -18.17 -1.89 -7.52
CA SER A 60 -17.70 -0.71 -6.82
C SER A 60 -18.17 -0.68 -5.37
N ASN A 61 -19.27 -1.36 -5.02
CA ASN A 61 -19.83 -1.34 -3.67
C ASN A 61 -20.63 -2.63 -3.30
N PRO A 62 -21.05 -2.79 -2.03
CA PRO A 62 -21.82 -3.96 -1.58
C PRO A 62 -23.20 -4.13 -2.24
N SER A 63 -23.77 -3.06 -2.82
CA SER A 63 -25.01 -3.10 -3.59
C SER A 63 -24.81 -3.69 -5.00
N GLN A 64 -23.57 -4.04 -5.35
CA GLN A 64 -23.16 -4.63 -6.63
C GLN A 64 -23.25 -3.69 -7.84
N ASP A 65 -23.12 -2.38 -7.61
CA ASP A 65 -22.93 -1.44 -8.72
C ASP A 65 -21.62 -1.77 -9.45
N GLN A 66 -21.61 -1.61 -10.78
CA GLN A 66 -20.46 -1.97 -11.58
C GLN A 66 -19.34 -0.94 -11.47
N VAL A 67 -18.09 -1.41 -11.46
CA VAL A 67 -16.95 -0.53 -11.71
C VAL A 67 -16.92 -0.17 -13.19
N THR A 68 -16.70 1.11 -13.47
CA THR A 68 -16.37 1.65 -14.79
C THR A 68 -14.97 2.27 -14.74
N ALA A 69 -14.42 2.64 -15.90
CA ALA A 69 -13.16 3.38 -15.94
C ALA A 69 -13.24 4.78 -15.31
N ASP A 70 -14.45 5.34 -15.18
CA ASP A 70 -14.72 6.63 -14.54
C ASP A 70 -15.04 6.50 -13.04
N THR A 71 -15.17 5.28 -12.51
CA THR A 71 -15.40 5.07 -11.09
C THR A 71 -14.21 5.61 -10.28
N PRO A 72 -14.43 6.50 -9.29
CA PRO A 72 -13.34 7.06 -8.50
C PRO A 72 -12.81 6.06 -7.45
N PHE A 73 -11.49 6.00 -7.26
CA PHE A 73 -10.79 5.21 -6.25
C PHE A 73 -9.81 6.10 -5.47
N LEU A 74 -9.63 5.83 -4.17
CA LEU A 74 -8.57 6.47 -3.39
C LEU A 74 -7.20 6.04 -3.95
N ILE A 75 -6.41 7.00 -4.44
CA ILE A 75 -5.16 6.67 -5.14
C ILE A 75 -3.94 6.55 -4.23
N ALA A 76 -4.12 6.76 -2.93
CA ALA A 76 -3.09 6.57 -1.91
C ALA A 76 -1.81 7.35 -2.27
N SER A 77 -0.66 6.70 -2.14
CA SER A 77 0.66 7.30 -2.38
C SER A 77 0.90 7.83 -3.79
N LEU A 78 0.06 7.50 -4.77
CA LEU A 78 0.13 8.09 -6.11
C LEU A 78 -0.17 9.60 -6.11
N SER A 79 -0.88 10.09 -5.07
CA SER A 79 -1.15 11.52 -4.83
C SER A 79 0.13 12.37 -4.81
N LYS A 80 1.27 11.77 -4.42
CA LYS A 80 2.58 12.42 -4.41
C LYS A 80 2.96 13.00 -5.77
N SER A 81 2.61 12.30 -6.85
CA SER A 81 2.91 12.78 -8.20
C SER A 81 2.21 14.11 -8.52
N PHE A 82 0.96 14.30 -8.08
CA PHE A 82 0.22 15.57 -8.22
C PHE A 82 0.87 16.70 -7.42
N THR A 83 1.31 16.40 -6.19
CA THR A 83 2.06 17.37 -5.38
C THR A 83 3.38 17.75 -6.02
N ALA A 84 4.09 16.80 -6.63
CA ALA A 84 5.32 17.08 -7.37
C ALA A 84 5.05 18.00 -8.56
N VAL A 85 3.98 17.77 -9.33
CA VAL A 85 3.54 18.68 -10.41
C VAL A 85 3.25 20.08 -9.86
N ALA A 86 2.50 20.19 -8.76
CA ALA A 86 2.17 21.48 -8.15
C ALA A 86 3.41 22.25 -7.68
N ILE A 87 4.38 21.57 -7.07
CA ILE A 87 5.67 22.19 -6.69
C ILE A 87 6.42 22.66 -7.93
N MET A 88 6.51 21.84 -8.98
CA MET A 88 7.18 22.22 -10.22
C MET A 88 6.50 23.41 -10.92
N GLN A 89 5.17 23.51 -10.88
CA GLN A 89 4.45 24.70 -11.38
C GLN A 89 4.83 25.97 -10.61
N LEU A 90 5.03 25.87 -9.30
CA LEU A 90 5.48 27.00 -8.47
C LEU A 90 6.97 27.33 -8.70
N VAL A 91 7.80 26.33 -9.01
CA VAL A 91 9.20 26.52 -9.42
C VAL A 91 9.28 27.26 -10.76
N GLU A 92 8.48 26.86 -11.76
CA GLU A 92 8.41 27.55 -13.06
C GLU A 92 7.97 29.02 -12.92
N ARG A 93 7.12 29.30 -11.94
CA ARG A 93 6.67 30.66 -11.58
C ARG A 93 7.69 31.42 -10.72
N GLN A 94 8.84 30.83 -10.41
CA GLN A 94 9.90 31.39 -9.54
C GLN A 94 9.42 31.72 -8.13
N LEU A 95 8.38 31.04 -7.65
CA LEU A 95 7.84 31.21 -6.30
C LEU A 95 8.46 30.22 -5.29
N ILE A 96 9.01 29.12 -5.80
CA ILE A 96 9.75 28.11 -5.05
C ILE A 96 11.09 27.87 -5.75
N ASP A 97 12.14 27.68 -4.97
CA ASP A 97 13.42 27.15 -5.40
C ASP A 97 13.58 25.75 -4.77
N LEU A 98 14.01 24.79 -5.59
CA LEU A 98 14.15 23.40 -5.18
C LEU A 98 15.25 23.22 -4.13
N ASP A 99 16.32 24.02 -4.21
CA ASP A 99 17.49 23.86 -3.35
C ASP A 99 17.41 24.75 -2.11
N GLU A 100 16.32 25.49 -1.96
CA GLU A 100 16.14 26.39 -0.85
C GLU A 100 15.53 25.68 0.37
N PRO A 101 15.95 26.06 1.60
CA PRO A 101 15.44 25.44 2.81
C PRO A 101 13.93 25.57 2.98
N VAL A 102 13.30 24.53 3.50
CA VAL A 102 11.86 24.49 3.82
C VAL A 102 11.47 25.65 4.75
N VAL A 103 12.33 26.00 5.70
CA VAL A 103 12.10 27.08 6.67
C VAL A 103 11.96 28.46 6.02
N THR A 104 12.48 28.64 4.80
CA THR A 104 12.29 29.87 4.00
C THR A 104 10.81 30.08 3.66
N TYR A 105 10.10 29.00 3.36
CA TYR A 105 8.67 29.03 3.04
C TYR A 105 7.81 28.85 4.28
N LEU A 106 8.24 28.00 5.21
CA LEU A 106 7.52 27.68 6.44
C LEU A 106 8.37 28.04 7.67
N PRO A 107 8.39 29.31 8.12
CA PRO A 107 9.22 29.73 9.26
C PRO A 107 8.90 29.03 10.58
N TYR A 108 7.75 28.36 10.66
CA TYR A 108 7.34 27.56 11.83
C TYR A 108 7.80 26.10 11.77
N PHE A 109 8.34 25.64 10.64
CA PHE A 109 8.81 24.26 10.48
C PHE A 109 10.00 24.00 11.38
N LYS A 110 9.90 22.95 12.19
CA LYS A 110 10.89 22.53 13.18
C LYS A 110 10.91 21.02 13.27
N LEU A 111 12.03 20.46 13.73
CA LEU A 111 12.20 19.06 14.09
C LEU A 111 12.98 18.99 15.42
N ASP A 112 12.73 17.95 16.22
CA ASP A 112 13.29 17.73 17.57
C ASP A 112 13.19 18.95 18.53
N GLY A 113 12.13 19.76 18.39
CA GLY A 113 11.88 20.97 19.18
C GLY A 113 12.75 22.16 18.82
N GLU A 114 13.74 21.98 17.94
CA GLU A 114 14.78 22.93 17.58
C GLU A 114 14.85 23.10 16.05
N ASP A 115 16.06 23.39 15.55
CA ASP A 115 16.32 23.73 14.14
C ASP A 115 16.96 22.54 13.38
N GLU A 116 16.77 21.30 13.84
CA GLU A 116 17.29 20.08 13.19
C GLU A 116 16.72 19.88 11.76
N GLY A 117 15.62 20.57 11.43
CA GLY A 117 15.03 20.59 10.08
C GLY A 117 15.45 21.78 9.21
N LYS A 118 16.30 22.70 9.70
CA LYS A 118 16.57 23.99 9.03
C LYS A 118 17.28 23.86 7.69
N ASP A 119 18.04 22.79 7.50
CA ASP A 119 18.84 22.56 6.30
C ASP A 119 18.12 21.64 5.28
N ILE A 120 16.91 21.16 5.62
CA ILE A 120 16.10 20.36 4.71
C ILE A 120 15.60 21.26 3.58
N THR A 121 15.87 20.87 2.33
CA THR A 121 15.42 21.59 1.13
C THR A 121 14.15 21.02 0.52
N VAL A 122 13.49 21.78 -0.36
CA VAL A 122 12.31 21.33 -1.12
C VAL A 122 12.63 20.07 -1.96
N ARG A 123 13.80 20.02 -2.61
CA ARG A 123 14.28 18.87 -3.38
C ARG A 123 14.38 17.61 -2.53
N GLN A 124 14.89 17.74 -1.31
CA GLN A 124 15.06 16.62 -0.39
C GLN A 124 13.72 16.07 0.11
N LEU A 125 12.68 16.91 0.21
CA LEU A 125 11.32 16.42 0.44
C LEU A 125 10.79 15.62 -0.76
N LEU A 126 10.93 16.15 -1.98
CA LEU A 126 10.44 15.53 -3.21
C LEU A 126 11.06 14.15 -3.46
N ASN A 127 12.36 14.01 -3.21
CA ASN A 127 13.10 12.77 -3.46
C ASN A 127 13.27 11.86 -2.21
N HIS A 128 12.57 12.17 -1.12
CA HIS A 128 12.63 11.43 0.15
C HIS A 128 14.02 11.33 0.79
N THR A 129 14.84 12.37 0.73
CA THR A 129 16.16 12.42 1.40
C THR A 129 16.20 13.40 2.58
N SER A 130 15.05 13.78 3.15
CA SER A 130 14.96 14.72 4.28
C SER A 130 15.51 14.20 5.61
N GLY A 131 15.71 12.88 5.75
CA GLY A 131 16.05 12.23 7.02
C GLY A 131 14.87 11.98 7.97
N ILE A 132 13.65 12.33 7.55
CA ILE A 132 12.41 12.03 8.30
C ILE A 132 11.96 10.61 7.95
N ASP A 133 12.05 9.68 8.92
CA ASP A 133 11.74 8.27 8.69
C ASP A 133 10.23 7.94 8.78
N ASN A 134 9.82 6.78 8.27
CA ASN A 134 8.43 6.32 8.33
C ASN A 134 7.85 6.21 9.76
N ASN A 135 8.68 6.12 10.81
CA ASN A 135 8.19 6.05 12.19
C ASN A 135 7.66 7.40 12.71
N SER A 136 8.05 8.50 12.06
CA SER A 136 7.59 9.86 12.40
C SER A 136 6.07 10.00 12.40
N GLU A 137 5.38 9.51 11.36
CA GLU A 137 3.92 9.58 11.23
C GLU A 137 3.20 8.89 12.40
N TYR A 138 3.69 7.70 12.78
CA TYR A 138 3.14 6.95 13.91
C TYR A 138 3.41 7.63 15.25
N SER A 139 4.56 8.29 15.37
CA SER A 139 4.98 8.93 16.61
C SER A 139 4.15 10.18 16.94
N VAL A 140 3.56 10.83 15.93
CA VAL A 140 2.59 11.93 16.11
C VAL A 140 1.13 11.51 15.97
N ALA A 141 0.85 10.21 15.81
CA ALA A 141 -0.52 9.72 15.55
C ALA A 141 -1.52 10.12 16.65
N SER A 142 -1.08 10.18 17.91
CA SER A 142 -1.91 10.58 19.05
C SER A 142 -2.25 12.07 19.11
N LEU A 143 -1.59 12.90 18.31
CA LEU A 143 -1.80 14.35 18.24
C LEU A 143 -2.78 14.74 17.13
N ARG A 144 -3.39 13.74 16.50
CA ARG A 144 -4.23 13.89 15.32
C ARG A 144 -5.68 13.61 15.68
N GLY A 145 -6.58 14.46 15.21
CA GLY A 145 -8.02 14.25 15.13
C GLY A 145 -8.50 14.26 13.68
N ASP A 146 -9.80 14.01 13.47
CA ASP A 146 -10.40 13.90 12.14
C ASP A 146 -10.26 15.19 11.31
N ASP A 147 -10.29 16.35 11.97
CA ASP A 147 -10.19 17.68 11.33
C ASP A 147 -8.76 18.27 11.34
N THR A 148 -7.72 17.43 11.53
CA THR A 148 -6.34 17.92 11.56
C THR A 148 -5.96 18.53 10.21
N THR A 149 -5.51 19.79 10.20
CA THR A 149 -5.05 20.45 8.96
C THR A 149 -3.63 20.04 8.60
N ILE A 150 -3.23 20.27 7.33
CA ILE A 150 -1.87 20.04 6.86
C ILE A 150 -0.85 20.83 7.71
N GLU A 151 -1.11 22.12 7.97
CA GLU A 151 -0.27 22.95 8.84
C GLU A 151 -0.14 22.38 10.27
N GLN A 152 -1.27 21.97 10.88
CA GLN A 152 -1.25 21.38 12.23
C GLN A 152 -0.41 20.10 12.26
N PHE A 153 -0.54 19.26 11.24
CA PHE A 153 0.28 18.06 11.10
C PHE A 153 1.78 18.41 10.98
N VAL A 154 2.15 19.37 10.12
CA VAL A 154 3.55 19.82 9.96
C VAL A 154 4.10 20.39 11.27
N ARG A 155 3.32 21.15 12.04
CA ARG A 155 3.72 21.64 13.37
C ARG A 155 3.95 20.49 14.36
N ASN A 156 3.15 19.44 14.31
CA ASN A 156 3.30 18.27 15.17
C ASN A 156 4.60 17.51 14.89
N LEU A 157 5.15 17.57 13.67
CA LEU A 157 6.45 16.99 13.33
C LEU A 157 7.61 17.61 14.12
N GLY A 158 7.42 18.78 14.74
CA GLY A 158 8.39 19.39 15.65
C GLY A 158 8.79 18.51 16.83
N LYS A 159 8.11 17.39 17.10
CA LYS A 159 8.48 16.43 18.15
C LYS A 159 9.28 15.23 17.63
N ILE A 160 9.55 15.19 16.32
CA ILE A 160 10.22 14.09 15.66
C ILE A 160 11.69 14.43 15.48
N LYS A 161 12.54 13.47 15.86
CA LYS A 161 13.96 13.52 15.61
C LYS A 161 14.29 12.88 14.25
N PRO A 162 15.00 13.57 13.34
CA PRO A 162 15.51 12.97 12.11
C PRO A 162 16.40 11.76 12.41
N THR A 163 16.42 10.78 11.50
CA THR A 163 17.26 9.59 11.64
C THR A 163 18.51 9.62 10.78
N ALA A 164 18.60 10.57 9.86
CA ALA A 164 19.76 10.82 9.01
C ALA A 164 19.87 12.34 8.71
N PRO A 165 21.07 12.85 8.43
CA PRO A 165 21.25 14.18 7.85
C PRO A 165 20.50 14.35 6.51
N PRO A 166 20.04 15.57 6.19
CA PRO A 166 19.37 15.85 4.92
C PRO A 166 20.30 15.57 3.73
N GLY A 167 19.78 14.86 2.72
CA GLY A 167 20.48 14.43 1.52
C GLY A 167 21.24 13.10 1.62
N GLU A 168 21.42 12.54 2.83
CA GLU A 168 22.32 11.39 3.01
C GLU A 168 21.72 10.05 2.57
N SER A 169 20.43 9.82 2.82
CA SER A 169 19.80 8.53 2.51
C SER A 169 18.34 8.68 2.10
N HIS A 170 17.89 7.81 1.20
CA HIS A 170 16.49 7.71 0.80
C HIS A 170 15.67 7.04 1.91
N GLN A 171 14.72 7.78 2.47
CA GLN A 171 13.76 7.35 3.48
C GLN A 171 12.36 7.77 3.06
N TYR A 172 11.67 6.89 2.32
CA TYR A 172 10.29 7.12 1.88
C TYR A 172 9.40 7.46 3.07
N ASN A 173 8.58 8.52 2.97
CA ASN A 173 7.72 8.99 4.05
C ASN A 173 6.64 9.95 3.54
N ASN A 174 5.36 9.77 3.90
CA ASN A 174 4.30 10.68 3.46
C ASN A 174 4.42 12.07 4.08
N ALA A 175 5.03 12.20 5.27
CA ALA A 175 5.24 13.49 5.94
C ALA A 175 5.98 14.50 5.05
N ASN A 176 6.93 14.04 4.22
CA ASN A 176 7.64 14.91 3.28
C ASN A 176 6.68 15.61 2.32
N TYR A 177 5.66 14.89 1.84
CA TYR A 177 4.68 15.42 0.91
C TYR A 177 3.62 16.28 1.60
N SER A 178 3.27 16.00 2.86
CA SER A 178 2.46 16.93 3.66
C SER A 178 3.19 18.26 3.91
N ILE A 179 4.51 18.24 4.12
CA ILE A 179 5.32 19.47 4.20
C ILE A 179 5.28 20.23 2.87
N LEU A 180 5.45 19.54 1.73
CA LEU A 180 5.29 20.15 0.40
C LEU A 180 3.89 20.75 0.20
N GLY A 181 2.84 20.08 0.69
CA GLY A 181 1.48 20.61 0.69
C GLY A 181 1.36 21.91 1.47
N ALA A 182 1.93 21.99 2.67
CA ALA A 182 1.96 23.23 3.44
C ALA A 182 2.73 24.35 2.74
N ILE A 183 3.82 24.03 2.02
CA ILE A 183 4.54 25.00 1.18
C ILE A 183 3.62 25.53 0.05
N ILE A 184 2.90 24.64 -0.64
CA ILE A 184 1.94 25.02 -1.69
C ILE A 184 0.89 25.98 -1.12
N GLU A 185 0.30 25.66 0.04
CA GLU A 185 -0.71 26.51 0.68
C GLU A 185 -0.13 27.89 1.04
N GLN A 186 1.04 27.89 1.65
CA GLN A 186 1.68 29.11 2.13
C GLN A 186 2.12 30.02 0.98
N VAL A 187 2.64 29.47 -0.11
CA VAL A 187 3.16 30.25 -1.25
C VAL A 187 2.03 30.68 -2.19
N SER A 188 1.07 29.79 -2.48
CA SER A 188 0.00 30.06 -3.46
C SER A 188 -1.20 30.80 -2.89
N LYS A 189 -1.40 30.75 -1.57
CA LYS A 189 -2.58 31.27 -0.84
C LYS A 189 -3.91 30.56 -1.17
N PHE A 190 -3.86 29.42 -1.85
CA PHE A 190 -4.96 28.48 -1.97
C PHE A 190 -4.81 27.37 -0.93
N SER A 191 -5.89 26.72 -0.51
CA SER A 191 -5.74 25.39 0.10
C SER A 191 -5.11 24.42 -0.89
N TYR A 192 -4.50 23.34 -0.40
CA TYR A 192 -3.86 22.36 -1.29
C TYR A 192 -4.84 21.82 -2.34
N GLY A 193 -6.06 21.46 -1.92
CA GLY A 193 -7.10 20.93 -2.80
C GLY A 193 -7.50 21.93 -3.88
N GLU A 194 -7.74 23.19 -3.50
CA GLU A 194 -8.07 24.25 -4.47
C GLU A 194 -6.95 24.51 -5.47
N TYR A 195 -5.68 24.43 -5.05
CA TYR A 195 -4.55 24.60 -5.95
C TYR A 195 -4.52 23.49 -7.01
N VAL A 196 -4.62 22.22 -6.56
CA VAL A 196 -4.62 21.05 -7.44
C VAL A 196 -5.82 21.09 -8.39
N GLN A 197 -7.02 21.38 -7.88
CA GLN A 197 -8.22 21.53 -8.71
C GLN A 197 -7.98 22.56 -9.82
N LYS A 198 -7.59 23.77 -9.45
CA LYS A 198 -7.51 24.90 -10.39
C LYS A 198 -6.36 24.84 -11.37
N ASN A 199 -5.21 24.28 -10.98
CA ASN A 199 -3.98 24.33 -11.77
C ASN A 199 -3.62 23.00 -12.44
N ILE A 200 -4.29 21.89 -12.08
CA ILE A 200 -4.03 20.56 -12.63
C ILE A 200 -5.32 19.94 -13.16
N LEU A 201 -6.37 19.82 -12.33
CA LEU A 201 -7.56 19.04 -12.70
C LEU A 201 -8.45 19.78 -13.71
N ASP A 202 -8.80 21.04 -13.45
CA ASP A 202 -9.65 21.85 -14.33
C ASP A 202 -9.02 22.02 -15.73
N PRO A 203 -7.73 22.38 -15.87
CA PRO A 203 -7.12 22.52 -17.19
C PRO A 203 -7.03 21.21 -17.99
N LEU A 204 -7.02 20.06 -17.29
CA LEU A 204 -7.01 18.74 -17.91
C LEU A 204 -8.41 18.14 -18.08
N ASN A 205 -9.47 18.79 -17.58
CA ASN A 205 -10.83 18.26 -17.53
C ASN A 205 -10.95 16.91 -16.78
N MET A 206 -10.19 16.75 -15.70
CA MET A 206 -10.23 15.55 -14.83
C MET A 206 -11.43 15.62 -13.88
N ASN A 207 -12.62 15.32 -14.40
CA ASN A 207 -13.90 15.51 -13.71
C ASN A 207 -14.26 14.39 -12.70
N HIS A 208 -13.49 13.30 -12.67
CA HIS A 208 -13.64 12.18 -11.74
C HIS A 208 -12.44 12.08 -10.79
N THR A 209 -11.75 13.20 -10.59
CA THR A 209 -10.66 13.37 -9.64
C THR A 209 -11.03 14.39 -8.59
N PHE A 210 -10.84 14.04 -7.33
CA PHE A 210 -11.33 14.80 -6.20
C PHE A 210 -10.24 14.95 -5.14
N THR A 211 -10.24 16.11 -4.48
CA THR A 211 -9.35 16.42 -3.37
C THR A 211 -10.06 16.40 -2.01
N ASP A 212 -11.33 16.03 -1.99
CA ASP A 212 -12.13 15.88 -0.78
C ASP A 212 -13.04 14.64 -0.85
N GLU A 213 -13.30 14.04 0.31
CA GLU A 213 -14.08 12.81 0.44
C GLU A 213 -15.55 12.99 0.06
N GLN A 214 -16.14 14.15 0.37
CA GLN A 214 -17.57 14.38 0.16
C GLN A 214 -17.89 14.39 -1.33
N SER A 215 -17.12 15.13 -2.13
CA SER A 215 -17.25 15.19 -3.59
C SER A 215 -17.02 13.81 -4.21
N ALA A 216 -16.00 13.08 -3.74
CA ALA A 216 -15.72 11.73 -4.20
C ALA A 216 -16.91 10.77 -3.97
N ASN A 217 -17.46 10.77 -2.74
CA ASN A 217 -18.58 9.91 -2.37
C ASN A 217 -19.87 10.24 -3.14
N ILE A 218 -20.19 11.53 -3.34
CA ILE A 218 -21.36 11.96 -4.13
C ILE A 218 -21.23 11.50 -5.59
N ASN A 219 -20.02 11.44 -6.12
CA ASN A 219 -19.73 10.96 -7.47
C ASN A 219 -19.45 9.45 -7.55
N GLY A 220 -19.85 8.68 -6.53
CA GLY A 220 -19.84 7.22 -6.61
C GLY A 220 -18.45 6.59 -6.45
N MET A 221 -17.58 7.17 -5.62
CA MET A 221 -16.33 6.54 -5.21
C MET A 221 -16.55 5.07 -4.80
N ALA A 222 -15.72 4.18 -5.34
CA ALA A 222 -15.79 2.76 -5.02
C ALA A 222 -15.51 2.56 -3.52
N VAL A 223 -16.28 1.69 -2.87
CA VAL A 223 -16.03 1.23 -1.50
C VAL A 223 -14.81 0.32 -1.50
N GLY A 224 -13.86 0.60 -0.59
CA GLY A 224 -12.66 -0.20 -0.41
C GLY A 224 -12.94 -1.49 0.38
N TYR A 225 -12.28 -2.57 -0.01
CA TYR A 225 -12.35 -3.88 0.64
C TYR A 225 -11.00 -4.25 1.26
N ARG A 226 -11.00 -4.54 2.56
CA ARG A 226 -9.82 -5.10 3.23
C ARG A 226 -9.84 -6.61 3.09
N THR A 227 -8.70 -7.22 2.77
CA THR A 227 -8.59 -8.67 2.78
C THR A 227 -8.48 -9.19 4.22
N VAL A 228 -9.43 -10.02 4.63
CA VAL A 228 -9.45 -10.73 5.91
C VAL A 228 -9.51 -12.23 5.66
N PHE A 229 -8.47 -12.96 6.05
CA PHE A 229 -8.25 -14.39 5.81
C PHE A 229 -8.40 -14.78 4.34
N GLY A 230 -7.95 -13.89 3.43
CA GLY A 230 -8.07 -14.08 1.99
C GLY A 230 -9.47 -13.79 1.42
N PHE A 231 -10.39 -13.21 2.20
CA PHE A 231 -11.70 -12.77 1.72
C PHE A 231 -11.80 -11.24 1.77
N PRO A 232 -12.29 -10.59 0.69
CA PRO A 232 -12.52 -9.15 0.71
C PRO A 232 -13.71 -8.83 1.64
N VAL A 233 -13.50 -7.92 2.57
CA VAL A 233 -14.53 -7.41 3.49
C VAL A 233 -14.59 -5.90 3.32
N ALA A 234 -15.77 -5.36 2.99
CA ALA A 234 -15.96 -3.92 2.86
C ALA A 234 -15.50 -3.23 4.14
N ALA A 235 -14.65 -2.22 3.98
CA ALA A 235 -14.03 -1.51 5.08
C ALA A 235 -14.05 -0.02 4.77
N ASP A 236 -14.68 0.72 5.68
CA ASP A 236 -14.61 2.17 5.67
C ASP A 236 -13.36 2.61 6.43
N LEU A 237 -12.51 3.40 5.77
CA LEU A 237 -11.29 3.94 6.38
C LEU A 237 -11.44 5.46 6.45
N PRO A 238 -11.02 6.10 7.56
CA PRO A 238 -11.03 7.55 7.65
C PRO A 238 -10.25 8.18 6.51
N TYR A 239 -10.88 9.13 5.81
CA TYR A 239 -10.19 9.98 4.86
C TYR A 239 -9.19 10.89 5.58
N ARG A 240 -8.01 11.06 4.99
CA ARG A 240 -6.85 11.68 5.66
C ARG A 240 -6.56 13.04 5.08
N THR A 241 -7.28 14.07 5.51
CA THR A 241 -7.11 15.45 5.01
C THR A 241 -5.69 15.98 5.23
N ASP A 242 -5.06 15.65 6.37
CA ASP A 242 -3.69 16.04 6.68
C ASP A 242 -2.61 15.36 5.81
N PHE A 243 -2.96 14.25 5.17
CA PHE A 243 -2.12 13.55 4.20
C PHE A 243 -2.63 13.68 2.77
N LEU A 244 -3.57 14.59 2.49
CA LEU A 244 -4.07 14.82 1.15
C LEU A 244 -2.95 14.95 0.08
N PRO A 245 -1.86 15.72 0.31
CA PRO A 245 -0.76 15.83 -0.65
C PRO A 245 0.00 14.54 -0.95
N GLY A 246 0.00 13.60 -0.02
CA GLY A 246 0.81 12.38 -0.09
C GLY A 246 0.00 11.09 -0.21
N TYR A 247 -1.32 11.15 -0.03
CA TYR A 247 -2.14 9.97 0.23
C TYR A 247 -3.60 10.06 -0.23
N SER A 248 -4.28 11.20 -0.14
CA SER A 248 -5.76 11.17 -0.11
C SER A 248 -6.46 11.65 -1.39
N ILE A 249 -5.76 11.88 -2.50
CA ILE A 249 -6.44 12.17 -3.76
C ILE A 249 -7.29 10.95 -4.15
N VAL A 250 -8.46 11.21 -4.71
CA VAL A 250 -9.34 10.20 -5.32
C VAL A 250 -9.35 10.46 -6.82
N SER A 251 -9.24 9.43 -7.65
CA SER A 251 -9.25 9.59 -9.11
C SER A 251 -9.81 8.35 -9.83
N SER A 252 -10.15 8.51 -11.10
CA SER A 252 -10.58 7.41 -11.97
C SER A 252 -9.47 6.96 -12.92
N ALA A 253 -9.64 5.80 -13.56
CA ALA A 253 -8.64 5.29 -14.50
C ALA A 253 -8.56 6.18 -15.75
N ASN A 254 -9.68 6.75 -16.21
CA ASN A 254 -9.72 7.68 -17.34
C ASN A 254 -9.04 9.01 -17.03
N ASP A 255 -9.32 9.60 -15.88
CA ASP A 255 -8.67 10.85 -15.47
C ASP A 255 -7.16 10.67 -15.30
N LEU A 256 -6.74 9.59 -14.65
CA LEU A 256 -5.31 9.26 -14.56
C LEU A 256 -4.70 8.99 -15.93
N ALA A 257 -5.45 8.48 -16.90
CA ALA A 257 -4.96 8.34 -18.26
C ALA A 257 -4.71 9.70 -18.92
N ILE A 258 -5.59 10.68 -18.74
CA ILE A 258 -5.37 12.06 -19.18
C ILE A 258 -4.10 12.64 -18.54
N TYR A 259 -3.95 12.47 -17.22
CA TYR A 259 -2.77 12.91 -16.48
C TYR A 259 -1.47 12.23 -16.97
N CYS A 260 -1.52 10.93 -17.26
CA CYS A 260 -0.39 10.19 -17.80
C CYS A 260 -0.04 10.60 -19.24
N ALA A 261 -1.04 10.85 -20.09
CA ALA A 261 -0.83 11.35 -21.44
C ALA A 261 -0.13 12.73 -21.40
N MET A 262 -0.54 13.60 -20.47
CA MET A 262 0.13 14.88 -20.21
C MET A 262 1.62 14.72 -19.88
N LEU A 263 1.96 13.77 -19.01
CA LEU A 263 3.35 13.52 -18.62
C LEU A 263 4.17 12.86 -19.76
N LEU A 264 3.62 11.89 -20.47
CA LEU A 264 4.25 11.28 -21.65
C LEU A 264 4.56 12.34 -22.71
N ASN A 265 3.59 13.21 -22.99
CA ASN A 265 3.73 14.34 -23.89
C ASN A 265 4.39 15.57 -23.23
N ARG A 266 5.25 15.34 -22.23
CA ARG A 266 6.17 16.34 -21.64
C ARG A 266 5.49 17.65 -21.21
N GLY A 267 4.36 17.51 -20.55
CA GLY A 267 3.66 18.60 -19.87
C GLY A 267 2.43 19.12 -20.61
N GLU A 268 2.05 18.54 -21.76
CA GLU A 268 0.92 18.99 -22.57
C GLU A 268 -0.14 17.90 -22.79
N TYR A 269 -1.41 18.29 -22.73
CA TYR A 269 -2.52 17.46 -23.18
C TYR A 269 -3.57 18.32 -23.88
N GLY A 270 -3.93 17.97 -25.11
CA GLY A 270 -4.77 18.80 -25.96
C GLY A 270 -4.17 20.21 -26.15
N THR A 271 -4.90 21.24 -25.74
CA THR A 271 -4.44 22.64 -25.79
C THR A 271 -3.84 23.14 -24.47
N SER A 272 -3.82 22.31 -23.44
CA SER A 272 -3.41 22.69 -22.08
C SER A 272 -1.95 22.31 -21.84
N ARG A 273 -1.13 23.28 -21.43
CA ARG A 273 0.21 23.06 -20.89
C ARG A 273 0.20 23.18 -19.37
N ILE A 274 0.51 22.09 -18.69
CA ILE A 274 0.55 21.99 -17.24
C ILE A 274 1.95 22.24 -16.69
N LEU A 275 2.98 21.76 -17.40
CA LEU A 275 4.39 21.92 -17.08
C LEU A 275 5.22 22.14 -18.36
N SER A 276 6.41 22.71 -18.21
CA SER A 276 7.46 22.67 -19.23
C SER A 276 8.01 21.25 -19.42
N LYS A 277 8.61 20.99 -20.57
CA LYS A 277 9.30 19.73 -20.85
C LYS A 277 10.44 19.50 -19.84
N GLU A 278 11.18 20.56 -19.54
CA GLU A 278 12.31 20.55 -18.62
C GLU A 278 11.88 20.13 -17.21
N SER A 279 10.73 20.60 -16.73
CA SER A 279 10.18 20.19 -15.43
C SER A 279 9.77 18.73 -15.40
N VAL A 280 9.12 18.22 -16.45
CA VAL A 280 8.75 16.79 -16.52
C VAL A 280 10.00 15.91 -16.57
N ASP A 281 10.99 16.27 -17.39
CA ASP A 281 12.26 15.54 -17.47
C ASP A 281 13.01 15.57 -16.12
N LEU A 282 12.97 16.69 -15.40
CA LEU A 282 13.56 16.80 -14.06
C LEU A 282 12.83 15.90 -13.05
N MET A 283 11.50 15.84 -13.09
CA MET A 283 10.72 14.95 -12.22
C MET A 283 11.07 13.46 -12.42
N TRP A 284 11.43 13.07 -13.65
CA TRP A 284 11.81 11.72 -14.02
C TRP A 284 13.32 11.47 -13.99
N THR A 285 14.11 12.45 -13.57
CA THR A 285 15.56 12.26 -13.41
C THR A 285 15.84 11.40 -12.17
N PRO A 286 16.66 10.33 -12.27
CA PRO A 286 17.14 9.58 -11.11
C PRO A 286 17.78 10.51 -10.07
N SER A 287 17.18 10.66 -8.88
CA SER A 287 17.65 11.61 -7.86
C SER A 287 18.23 10.91 -6.63
N ALA A 288 17.45 10.03 -5.98
CA ALA A 288 17.89 9.32 -4.78
C ALA A 288 17.88 7.81 -5.02
N GLU A 289 18.97 7.10 -4.71
CA GLU A 289 19.03 5.65 -4.87
C GLU A 289 18.16 4.94 -3.81
N VAL A 290 17.25 4.07 -4.26
CA VAL A 290 16.36 3.28 -3.39
C VAL A 290 16.89 1.86 -3.24
N ALA A 291 17.34 1.29 -4.36
CA ALA A 291 17.96 -0.02 -4.48
C ALA A 291 18.83 -0.04 -5.75
N SER A 292 19.59 -1.11 -5.94
CA SER A 292 20.40 -1.28 -7.16
C SER A 292 19.57 -1.02 -8.41
N GLU A 293 19.98 -0.02 -9.21
CA GLU A 293 19.33 0.40 -10.47
C GLU A 293 17.89 0.94 -10.33
N VAL A 294 17.44 1.22 -9.11
CA VAL A 294 16.14 1.83 -8.82
C VAL A 294 16.34 3.12 -8.03
N PHE A 295 15.90 4.22 -8.62
CA PHE A 295 16.00 5.55 -8.03
C PHE A 295 14.60 6.10 -7.75
N TYR A 296 14.54 7.13 -6.93
CA TYR A 296 13.36 7.97 -6.73
C TYR A 296 13.65 9.34 -7.33
N GLY A 297 12.79 9.78 -8.23
CA GLY A 297 12.74 11.15 -8.78
C GLY A 297 11.81 12.01 -7.93
N PHE A 298 11.00 12.85 -8.56
CA PHE A 298 9.99 13.67 -7.87
C PHE A 298 8.62 13.04 -7.98
N GLY A 299 8.25 12.24 -6.98
CA GLY A 299 6.96 11.54 -6.92
C GLY A 299 6.91 10.27 -7.77
N TRP A 300 8.07 9.78 -8.24
CA TRP A 300 8.19 8.65 -9.16
C TRP A 300 9.40 7.78 -8.81
N TYR A 301 9.24 6.46 -8.91
CA TYR A 301 10.39 5.57 -9.05
C TYR A 301 10.87 5.59 -10.49
N VAL A 302 12.19 5.58 -10.67
CA VAL A 302 12.87 5.68 -11.97
C VAL A 302 13.86 4.53 -12.10
N THR A 303 13.77 3.83 -13.22
CA THR A 303 14.67 2.76 -13.65
C THR A 303 15.20 3.09 -15.04
N SER A 304 16.10 2.28 -15.60
CA SER A 304 16.65 2.50 -16.93
C SER A 304 15.61 2.56 -18.06
N GLY A 305 14.52 1.79 -17.96
CA GLY A 305 13.51 1.70 -19.03
C GLY A 305 12.08 2.01 -18.60
N SER A 306 11.85 2.36 -17.33
CA SER A 306 10.49 2.66 -16.86
C SER A 306 10.46 3.69 -15.74
N VAL A 307 9.36 4.42 -15.69
CA VAL A 307 9.00 5.34 -14.59
C VAL A 307 7.69 4.84 -14.00
N TYR A 308 7.60 4.68 -12.69
CA TYR A 308 6.39 4.13 -12.09
C TYR A 308 6.14 4.67 -10.68
N HIS A 309 4.89 4.64 -10.26
CA HIS A 309 4.53 4.87 -8.86
C HIS A 309 3.26 4.10 -8.53
N GLY A 310 3.12 3.70 -7.28
CA GLY A 310 1.95 2.99 -6.79
C GLY A 310 1.34 3.67 -5.58
N GLY A 311 0.11 3.28 -5.28
CA GLY A 311 -0.57 3.63 -4.06
C GLY A 311 -1.05 2.36 -3.37
N GLU A 312 -1.04 2.38 -2.04
CA GLU A 312 -1.58 1.29 -1.25
C GLU A 312 -2.16 1.84 0.06
N THR A 313 -3.39 1.43 0.34
CA THR A 313 -4.00 1.50 1.66
C THR A 313 -4.31 0.07 2.13
N THR A 314 -5.02 -0.08 3.25
CA THR A 314 -5.50 -1.40 3.66
C THR A 314 -6.71 -1.90 2.85
N ASN A 315 -7.28 -1.06 1.98
CA ASN A 315 -8.51 -1.36 1.23
C ASN A 315 -8.55 -0.83 -0.22
N TYR A 316 -7.49 -0.17 -0.71
CA TYR A 316 -7.28 0.22 -2.11
C TYR A 316 -5.84 -0.04 -2.53
N GLN A 317 -5.64 -0.28 -3.83
CA GLN A 317 -4.32 -0.26 -4.47
C GLN A 317 -4.37 0.47 -5.79
N THR A 318 -3.27 1.11 -6.16
CA THR A 318 -3.09 1.72 -7.47
C THR A 318 -1.68 1.48 -8.00
N LYS A 319 -1.54 1.55 -9.32
CA LYS A 319 -0.24 1.51 -10.01
C LYS A 319 -0.33 2.29 -11.31
N ILE A 320 0.67 3.12 -11.56
CA ILE A 320 0.97 3.69 -12.87
C ILE A 320 2.38 3.24 -13.24
N LYS A 321 2.57 2.79 -14.48
CA LYS A 321 3.87 2.54 -15.07
C LYS A 321 3.94 3.08 -16.48
N PHE A 322 4.92 3.94 -16.71
CA PHE A 322 5.32 4.44 -18.01
C PHE A 322 6.43 3.57 -18.59
N LEU A 323 6.35 3.34 -19.89
CA LEU A 323 7.41 2.82 -20.74
C LEU A 323 7.70 3.91 -21.78
N PRO A 324 8.53 4.92 -21.43
CA PRO A 324 8.65 6.13 -22.25
C PRO A 324 9.23 5.91 -23.65
N GLU A 325 10.03 4.86 -23.84
CA GLU A 325 10.60 4.51 -25.15
C GLU A 325 9.52 4.02 -26.13
N ASP A 326 8.42 3.48 -25.60
CA ASP A 326 7.29 2.94 -26.38
C ASP A 326 6.05 3.86 -26.31
N ASP A 327 6.20 5.09 -25.79
CA ASP A 327 5.11 6.05 -25.57
C ASP A 327 3.86 5.44 -24.90
N MET A 328 4.10 4.56 -23.92
CA MET A 328 3.09 3.73 -23.30
C MET A 328 2.96 4.01 -21.81
N ALA A 329 1.72 3.95 -21.30
CA ALA A 329 1.47 3.87 -19.86
C ALA A 329 0.37 2.87 -19.53
N VAL A 330 0.51 2.18 -18.39
CA VAL A 330 -0.51 1.29 -17.83
C VAL A 330 -0.96 1.84 -16.48
N ILE A 331 -2.26 2.04 -16.32
CA ILE A 331 -2.90 2.60 -15.13
C ILE A 331 -3.87 1.56 -14.56
N MET A 332 -3.68 1.19 -13.30
CA MET A 332 -4.48 0.17 -12.63
C MET A 332 -4.98 0.65 -11.28
N LEU A 333 -6.28 0.46 -11.02
CA LEU A 333 -6.95 0.80 -9.77
C LEU A 333 -7.70 -0.41 -9.23
N TYR A 334 -7.57 -0.65 -7.92
CA TYR A 334 -8.19 -1.77 -7.21
C TYR A 334 -8.92 -1.22 -5.98
N ASN A 335 -10.17 -1.64 -5.74
CA ASN A 335 -10.85 -1.38 -4.46
C ASN A 335 -10.57 -2.47 -3.43
N THR A 336 -9.37 -3.03 -3.45
CA THR A 336 -8.91 -3.97 -2.44
C THR A 336 -7.40 -3.86 -2.27
N SER A 337 -6.93 -4.32 -1.12
CA SER A 337 -5.51 -4.51 -0.85
C SER A 337 -5.24 -5.96 -0.44
N PRO A 338 -4.12 -6.57 -0.86
CA PRO A 338 -3.74 -7.93 -0.48
C PRO A 338 -3.67 -8.10 1.04
N SER A 339 -3.81 -9.34 1.51
CA SER A 339 -3.64 -9.61 2.94
C SER A 339 -2.20 -9.33 3.38
N THR A 340 -2.04 -8.99 4.65
CA THR A 340 -0.72 -8.75 5.27
C THR A 340 0.27 -9.88 5.02
N LEU A 341 -0.16 -11.15 5.04
CA LEU A 341 0.74 -12.26 4.73
C LEU A 341 1.20 -12.25 3.27
N THR A 342 0.33 -11.85 2.34
CA THR A 342 0.67 -11.71 0.92
C THR A 342 1.73 -10.60 0.75
N THR A 343 1.58 -9.47 1.44
CA THR A 343 2.57 -8.38 1.45
C THR A 343 3.88 -8.79 2.13
N LEU A 344 3.85 -9.48 3.29
CA LEU A 344 5.03 -9.90 4.04
C LEU A 344 5.93 -10.89 3.28
N PHE A 345 5.34 -11.70 2.39
CA PHE A 345 6.10 -12.61 1.54
C PHE A 345 6.32 -12.06 0.12
N ASN A 346 6.05 -10.76 -0.09
CA ASN A 346 6.21 -10.02 -1.34
C ASN A 346 5.40 -10.56 -2.53
N PHE A 347 4.29 -11.24 -2.25
CA PHE A 347 3.45 -11.87 -3.27
C PHE A 347 2.44 -10.90 -3.89
N SER A 348 2.91 -9.79 -4.44
CA SER A 348 2.04 -8.76 -5.02
C SER A 348 1.41 -9.23 -6.33
N TYR A 349 0.09 -9.52 -6.34
CA TYR A 349 -0.62 -9.80 -7.60
C TYR A 349 -0.66 -8.57 -8.52
N ARG A 350 -0.49 -7.35 -7.99
CA ARG A 350 -0.50 -6.09 -8.72
C ARG A 350 0.61 -6.05 -9.78
N ASP A 351 1.86 -6.34 -9.41
CA ASP A 351 2.99 -6.28 -10.34
C ASP A 351 2.95 -7.43 -11.37
N ARG A 352 2.30 -8.55 -11.02
CA ARG A 352 2.03 -9.66 -11.95
C ARG A 352 0.97 -9.26 -12.99
N ILE A 353 -0.15 -8.67 -12.55
CA ILE A 353 -1.20 -8.19 -13.46
C ILE A 353 -0.63 -7.11 -14.38
N GLU A 354 0.17 -6.18 -13.85
CA GLU A 354 0.90 -5.19 -14.65
C GLU A 354 1.74 -5.86 -15.74
N SER A 355 2.62 -6.79 -15.34
CA SER A 355 3.55 -7.45 -16.26
C SER A 355 2.80 -8.28 -17.32
N ALA A 356 1.72 -8.94 -16.94
CA ALA A 356 0.89 -9.70 -17.86
C ALA A 356 0.17 -8.80 -18.89
N ILE A 357 -0.37 -7.65 -18.45
CA ILE A 357 -0.95 -6.66 -19.36
C ILE A 357 0.10 -6.17 -20.35
N ILE A 358 1.28 -5.77 -19.86
CA ILE A 358 2.39 -5.32 -20.71
C ILE A 358 2.83 -6.42 -21.68
N ASN A 359 2.96 -7.67 -21.22
CA ASN A 359 3.26 -8.81 -22.07
C ASN A 359 2.21 -8.99 -23.19
N ILE A 360 0.92 -8.92 -22.86
CA ILE A 360 -0.16 -9.02 -23.85
C ILE A 360 -0.06 -7.88 -24.88
N LEU A 361 0.26 -6.66 -24.44
CA LEU A 361 0.44 -5.50 -25.34
C LEU A 361 1.62 -5.71 -26.32
N TYR A 362 2.68 -6.39 -25.89
CA TYR A 362 3.79 -6.81 -26.77
C TYR A 362 3.51 -8.10 -27.57
N GLY A 363 2.30 -8.67 -27.49
CA GLY A 363 1.95 -9.92 -28.17
C GLY A 363 2.61 -11.17 -27.56
N LEU A 364 3.07 -11.09 -26.32
CA LEU A 364 3.64 -12.20 -25.54
C LEU A 364 2.55 -12.89 -24.71
N SER A 365 2.85 -14.12 -24.25
CA SER A 365 2.00 -14.80 -23.28
C SER A 365 1.94 -14.00 -21.96
N PRO A 366 0.78 -13.88 -21.30
CA PRO A 366 0.69 -13.20 -20.00
C PRO A 366 1.59 -13.83 -18.93
N ASP A 367 1.85 -15.15 -19.03
CA ASP A 367 2.76 -15.89 -18.15
C ASP A 367 4.23 -15.83 -18.58
N PHE A 368 4.56 -15.03 -19.61
CA PHE A 368 5.93 -14.85 -20.04
C PHE A 368 6.75 -14.21 -18.92
N ILE A 369 7.84 -14.89 -18.58
CA ILE A 369 8.81 -14.42 -17.59
C ILE A 369 10.13 -14.17 -18.32
N PRO A 370 10.73 -12.98 -18.20
CA PRO A 370 12.03 -12.71 -18.80
C PRO A 370 13.10 -13.71 -18.33
N PRO A 371 14.04 -14.12 -19.21
CA PRO A 371 15.14 -14.98 -18.82
C PRO A 371 15.93 -14.37 -17.63
N GLY A 372 16.03 -15.10 -16.51
CA GLY A 372 16.78 -14.65 -15.33
C GLY A 372 15.94 -14.54 -14.05
N ALA A 373 14.62 -14.50 -14.12
CA ALA A 373 13.78 -14.66 -12.95
C ALA A 373 13.81 -16.13 -12.47
N GLY A 374 14.23 -16.36 -11.23
CA GLY A 374 14.51 -17.69 -10.71
C GLY A 374 13.33 -18.67 -10.76
N ILE A 375 13.63 -19.97 -10.88
CA ILE A 375 12.65 -21.08 -10.98
C ILE A 375 11.77 -21.23 -9.71
N LEU A 376 12.20 -20.66 -8.58
CA LEU A 376 11.53 -20.71 -7.28
C LEU A 376 10.70 -19.45 -6.97
N ASP A 377 10.13 -18.81 -7.98
CA ASP A 377 9.32 -17.61 -7.77
C ASP A 377 8.03 -17.92 -6.97
N LEU A 378 8.09 -17.68 -5.67
CA LEU A 378 7.00 -17.87 -4.72
C LEU A 378 5.80 -16.94 -5.01
N ASN A 379 5.96 -15.90 -5.85
CA ASN A 379 4.88 -15.04 -6.32
C ASN A 379 3.80 -15.77 -7.15
N ARG A 380 4.08 -17.01 -7.58
CA ARG A 380 3.13 -17.87 -8.32
C ARG A 380 2.02 -18.45 -7.46
N TYR A 381 2.22 -18.64 -6.15
CA TYR A 381 1.25 -19.34 -5.29
C TYR A 381 0.91 -18.66 -3.95
N PRO A 382 0.78 -17.31 -3.85
CA PRO A 382 0.50 -16.63 -2.59
C PRO A 382 -0.69 -17.19 -1.82
N ALA A 383 -1.84 -17.25 -2.49
CA ALA A 383 -3.09 -17.62 -1.86
C ALA A 383 -3.05 -19.07 -1.38
N ILE A 384 -2.43 -19.98 -2.15
CA ILE A 384 -2.32 -21.40 -1.80
C ILE A 384 -1.35 -21.58 -0.64
N ILE A 385 -0.19 -20.91 -0.65
CA ILE A 385 0.80 -20.99 0.43
C ILE A 385 0.22 -20.39 1.71
N THR A 386 -0.33 -19.18 1.63
CA THR A 386 -0.96 -18.49 2.76
C THR A 386 -2.13 -19.30 3.32
N PHE A 387 -3.02 -19.83 2.46
CA PHE A 387 -4.10 -20.72 2.89
C PHE A 387 -3.57 -22.01 3.53
N SER A 388 -2.51 -22.61 2.97
CA SER A 388 -1.90 -23.82 3.53
C SER A 388 -1.27 -23.58 4.90
N LEU A 389 -0.60 -22.44 5.08
CA LEU A 389 -0.05 -22.03 6.38
C LEU A 389 -1.17 -21.80 7.41
N TYR A 390 -2.25 -21.11 7.02
CA TYR A 390 -3.41 -20.94 7.88
C TYR A 390 -4.10 -22.26 8.20
N LEU A 391 -4.24 -23.16 7.23
CA LEU A 391 -4.83 -24.49 7.41
C LEU A 391 -4.00 -25.34 8.37
N LEU A 392 -2.68 -25.36 8.20
CA LEU A 392 -1.77 -26.06 9.11
C LEU A 392 -1.86 -25.52 10.54
N LEU A 393 -1.96 -24.19 10.68
CA LEU A 393 -2.11 -23.54 11.96
C LEU A 393 -3.49 -23.84 12.58
N ALA A 394 -4.56 -23.79 11.81
CA ALA A 394 -5.91 -24.15 12.24
C ALA A 394 -5.98 -25.62 12.68
N ILE A 395 -5.33 -26.54 11.95
CA ILE A 395 -5.20 -27.96 12.32
C ILE A 395 -4.42 -28.09 13.63
N ALA A 396 -3.33 -27.34 13.82
CA ALA A 396 -2.56 -27.36 15.06
C ALA A 396 -3.38 -26.85 16.26
N ILE A 397 -4.14 -25.77 16.08
CA ILE A 397 -5.06 -25.22 17.09
C ILE A 397 -6.18 -26.23 17.40
N ALA A 398 -6.85 -26.76 16.37
CA ALA A 398 -7.91 -27.76 16.51
C ALA A 398 -7.41 -29.03 17.20
N TYR A 399 -6.23 -29.53 16.82
CA TYR A 399 -5.60 -30.67 17.50
C TYR A 399 -5.34 -30.38 18.98
N ARG A 400 -4.89 -29.16 19.33
CA ARG A 400 -4.70 -28.74 20.73
C ARG A 400 -6.03 -28.67 21.48
N ILE A 401 -7.08 -28.11 20.88
CA ILE A 401 -8.44 -28.06 21.46
C ILE A 401 -9.00 -29.47 21.65
N ILE A 402 -8.90 -30.35 20.66
CA ILE A 402 -9.35 -31.75 20.75
C ILE A 402 -8.55 -32.49 21.84
N ARG A 403 -7.23 -32.32 21.90
CA ARG A 403 -6.39 -32.85 22.99
C ARG A 403 -6.86 -32.33 24.35
N LEU A 404 -7.21 -31.06 24.44
CA LEU A 404 -7.76 -30.46 25.66
C LEU A 404 -9.08 -31.11 26.05
N MET A 405 -10.02 -31.21 25.11
CA MET A 405 -11.33 -31.84 25.34
C MET A 405 -11.21 -33.31 25.75
N ILE A 406 -10.29 -34.07 25.13
CA ILE A 406 -9.99 -35.46 25.52
C ILE A 406 -9.37 -35.52 26.91
N GLN A 407 -8.51 -34.57 27.28
CA GLN A 407 -7.94 -34.49 28.63
C GLN A 407 -9.00 -34.15 29.69
N VAL A 408 -9.94 -33.26 29.36
CA VAL A 408 -11.05 -32.87 30.23
C VAL A 408 -12.06 -34.01 30.40
N THR A 409 -12.41 -34.73 29.32
CA THR A 409 -13.35 -35.88 29.38
C THR A 409 -12.73 -37.14 29.97
N LYS A 410 -11.42 -37.37 29.79
CA LYS A 410 -10.66 -38.46 30.44
C LYS A 410 -9.88 -37.94 31.65
N TYR A 411 -10.56 -37.13 32.46
CA TYR A 411 -10.04 -36.46 33.65
C TYR A 411 -9.21 -37.41 34.55
N ASP A 412 -9.75 -38.59 34.87
CA ASP A 412 -9.08 -39.59 35.71
C ASP A 412 -7.82 -40.20 35.09
N ARG A 413 -7.71 -40.20 33.76
CA ARG A 413 -6.50 -40.64 33.06
C ARG A 413 -5.42 -39.57 33.10
N TYR A 414 -5.79 -38.29 33.03
CA TYR A 414 -4.86 -37.17 33.17
C TYR A 414 -4.30 -37.09 34.61
N LEU A 415 -5.15 -37.27 35.63
CA LEU A 415 -4.70 -37.37 37.02
C LEU A 415 -3.72 -38.53 37.23
N ARG A 416 -3.96 -39.70 36.61
CA ARG A 416 -3.01 -40.84 36.64
C ARG A 416 -1.67 -40.55 35.94
N PHE A 417 -1.67 -39.76 34.88
CA PHE A 417 -0.44 -39.30 34.23
C PHE A 417 0.37 -38.36 35.14
N LEU A 418 -0.29 -37.43 35.86
CA LEU A 418 0.37 -36.57 36.86
C LEU A 418 1.05 -37.37 37.98
N ARG A 419 0.58 -38.58 38.29
CA ARG A 419 1.24 -39.49 39.25
C ARG A 419 2.58 -40.05 38.78
N ARG A 420 2.84 -40.05 37.46
CA ARG A 420 4.05 -40.63 36.85
C ARG A 420 5.12 -39.59 36.51
N VAL A 421 4.81 -38.31 36.65
CA VAL A 421 5.69 -37.20 36.23
C VAL A 421 5.84 -36.22 37.38
N SER A 422 7.02 -35.62 37.54
CA SER A 422 7.26 -34.58 38.56
C SER A 422 6.23 -33.44 38.43
N LEU A 423 5.48 -33.19 39.51
CA LEU A 423 4.48 -32.12 39.58
C LEU A 423 5.09 -30.75 39.25
N CYS A 424 6.33 -30.53 39.68
CA CYS A 424 7.09 -29.30 39.40
C CYS A 424 7.26 -29.08 37.89
N HIS A 425 7.63 -30.13 37.14
CA HIS A 425 7.80 -30.04 35.68
C HIS A 425 6.48 -29.72 34.97
N VAL A 426 5.36 -30.25 35.46
CA VAL A 426 4.03 -29.97 34.89
C VAL A 426 3.60 -28.53 35.19
N CYS A 427 3.82 -28.04 36.41
CA CYS A 427 3.53 -26.66 36.78
C CYS A 427 4.36 -25.68 35.96
N ILE A 428 5.68 -25.88 35.88
CA ILE A 428 6.59 -25.03 35.09
C ILE A 428 6.15 -24.98 33.63
N ARG A 429 5.91 -26.13 32.98
CA ARG A 429 5.45 -26.16 31.59
C ARG A 429 4.08 -25.49 31.41
N THR A 430 3.19 -25.61 32.39
CA THR A 430 1.87 -24.98 32.33
C THR A 430 1.99 -23.47 32.40
N ILE A 431 2.80 -22.96 33.34
CA ILE A 431 3.07 -21.53 33.49
C ILE A 431 3.74 -20.98 32.23
N ILE A 432 4.79 -21.64 31.72
CA ILE A 432 5.50 -21.17 30.52
C ILE A 432 4.55 -21.09 29.32
N ILE A 433 3.86 -22.18 28.99
CA ILE A 433 3.10 -22.27 27.74
C ILE A 433 1.79 -21.50 27.80
N HIS A 434 1.10 -21.52 28.94
CA HIS A 434 -0.28 -21.03 29.04
C HIS A 434 -0.40 -19.70 29.77
N VAL A 435 0.69 -19.17 30.34
CA VAL A 435 0.70 -17.87 30.99
C VAL A 435 1.82 -16.99 30.41
N LEU A 436 3.08 -17.42 30.49
CA LEU A 436 4.20 -16.55 30.09
C LEU A 436 4.22 -16.27 28.59
N ILE A 437 4.11 -17.29 27.73
CA ILE A 437 4.11 -17.10 26.28
C ILE A 437 2.94 -16.20 25.80
N PRO A 438 1.66 -16.48 26.12
CA PRO A 438 0.57 -15.64 25.65
C PRO A 438 0.62 -14.23 26.26
N SER A 439 1.01 -14.07 27.53
CA SER A 439 1.19 -12.73 28.12
C SER A 439 2.35 -11.97 27.48
N ALA A 440 3.47 -12.64 27.19
CA ALA A 440 4.59 -12.03 26.48
C ALA A 440 4.18 -11.58 25.08
N ILE A 441 3.42 -12.39 24.33
CA ILE A 441 2.88 -11.99 23.03
C ILE A 441 1.97 -10.76 23.18
N LEU A 442 1.03 -10.78 24.12
CA LEU A 442 0.07 -9.70 24.34
C LEU A 442 0.72 -8.38 24.78
N ILE A 443 1.85 -8.42 25.49
CA ILE A 443 2.56 -7.25 26.01
C ILE A 443 3.66 -6.79 25.06
N CYS A 444 4.53 -7.70 24.61
CA CYS A 444 5.72 -7.36 23.85
C CYS A 444 5.39 -6.87 22.44
N ILE A 445 4.30 -7.33 21.80
CA ILE A 445 3.97 -6.89 20.43
C ILE A 445 3.54 -5.43 20.40
N PRO A 446 2.57 -4.97 21.23
CA PRO A 446 2.26 -3.55 21.30
C PRO A 446 3.48 -2.67 21.66
N LEU A 447 4.34 -3.15 22.55
CA LEU A 447 5.56 -2.41 22.92
C LEU A 447 6.57 -2.33 21.77
N ALA A 448 6.80 -3.45 21.07
CA ALA A 448 7.75 -3.50 19.95
C ALA A 448 7.26 -2.72 18.74
N THR A 449 5.96 -2.75 18.47
CA THR A 449 5.33 -2.03 17.35
C THR A 449 4.98 -0.58 17.70
N LYS A 450 4.97 -0.22 18.99
CA LYS A 450 4.41 1.03 19.52
C LYS A 450 2.94 1.25 19.10
N GLN A 451 2.19 0.16 18.86
CA GLN A 451 0.80 0.20 18.42
C GLN A 451 -0.12 -0.55 19.39
N PRO A 452 -1.30 -0.02 19.74
CA PRO A 452 -2.27 -0.76 20.53
C PRO A 452 -2.91 -1.90 19.71
N TRP A 453 -3.47 -2.91 20.37
CA TRP A 453 -4.04 -4.10 19.71
C TRP A 453 -5.16 -3.79 18.73
N ASN A 454 -6.00 -2.78 18.99
CA ASN A 454 -7.02 -2.34 18.05
C ASN A 454 -6.40 -1.83 16.75
N ALA A 455 -5.30 -1.07 16.81
CA ALA A 455 -4.56 -0.65 15.62
C ALA A 455 -3.93 -1.85 14.91
N ILE A 456 -3.30 -2.78 15.63
CA ILE A 456 -2.72 -4.00 15.04
C ILE A 456 -3.79 -4.82 14.32
N ILE A 457 -4.96 -5.04 14.92
CA ILE A 457 -6.08 -5.76 14.29
C ILE A 457 -6.66 -4.97 13.12
N PHE A 458 -6.66 -3.64 13.19
CA PHE A 458 -7.16 -2.81 12.11
C PHE A 458 -6.26 -2.87 10.86
N TYR A 459 -4.95 -2.75 11.03
CA TYR A 459 -3.99 -2.76 9.92
C TYR A 459 -3.61 -4.18 9.48
N LEU A 460 -3.61 -5.15 10.41
CA LEU A 460 -3.21 -6.55 10.18
C LEU A 460 -4.27 -7.51 10.75
N PRO A 461 -5.52 -7.52 10.22
CA PRO A 461 -6.64 -8.24 10.81
C PRO A 461 -6.35 -9.73 10.98
N ASP A 462 -5.73 -10.37 9.99
CA ASP A 462 -5.49 -11.81 10.02
C ASP A 462 -4.52 -12.20 11.12
N ILE A 463 -3.42 -11.46 11.23
CA ILE A 463 -2.38 -11.71 12.22
C ILE A 463 -2.90 -11.32 13.60
N GLY A 464 -3.49 -10.14 13.73
CA GLY A 464 -4.03 -9.64 14.99
C GLY A 464 -5.10 -10.56 15.58
N LEU A 465 -6.10 -10.95 14.79
CA LEU A 465 -7.19 -11.85 15.23
C LEU A 465 -6.68 -13.25 15.55
N LEU A 466 -5.78 -13.79 14.72
CA LEU A 466 -5.20 -15.11 14.95
C LEU A 466 -4.37 -15.15 16.23
N MET A 467 -3.50 -14.16 16.43
CA MET A 467 -2.65 -14.08 17.62
C MET A 467 -3.48 -13.88 18.89
N ALA A 468 -4.46 -12.98 18.85
CA ALA A 468 -5.40 -12.81 19.95
C ALA A 468 -6.14 -14.12 20.27
N SER A 469 -6.64 -14.82 19.25
CA SER A 469 -7.33 -16.09 19.41
C SER A 469 -6.44 -17.17 20.02
N VAL A 470 -5.20 -17.32 19.54
CA VAL A 470 -4.23 -18.28 20.09
C VAL A 470 -3.91 -17.95 21.55
N CYS A 471 -3.69 -16.68 21.88
CA CYS A 471 -3.43 -16.25 23.26
C CYS A 471 -4.61 -16.55 24.18
N ILE A 472 -5.84 -16.27 23.75
CA ILE A 472 -7.06 -16.57 24.51
C ILE A 472 -7.18 -18.09 24.74
N ILE A 473 -7.00 -18.90 23.69
CA ILE A 473 -7.08 -20.38 23.80
C ILE A 473 -6.02 -20.91 24.78
N LEU A 474 -4.79 -20.40 24.72
CA LEU A 474 -3.72 -20.80 25.64
C LEU A 474 -4.03 -20.40 27.09
N LEU A 475 -4.47 -19.16 27.33
CA LEU A 475 -4.82 -18.69 28.68
C LEU A 475 -5.98 -19.49 29.27
N VAL A 476 -7.06 -19.71 28.51
CA VAL A 476 -8.21 -20.53 28.94
C VAL A 476 -7.77 -21.96 29.22
N THR A 477 -6.93 -22.54 28.36
CA THR A 477 -6.34 -23.87 28.58
C THR A 477 -5.51 -23.93 29.86
N GLY A 478 -4.75 -22.88 30.14
CA GLY A 478 -3.99 -22.71 31.38
C GLY A 478 -4.86 -22.77 32.61
N ILE A 479 -5.99 -22.04 32.61
CA ILE A 479 -6.94 -22.02 33.73
C ILE A 479 -7.47 -23.42 34.03
N PHE A 480 -7.91 -24.17 33.01
CA PHE A 480 -8.38 -25.55 33.17
C PHE A 480 -7.28 -26.47 33.71
N LYS A 481 -6.04 -26.36 33.21
CA LYS A 481 -4.91 -27.16 33.70
C LYS A 481 -4.54 -26.83 35.14
N CYS A 482 -4.49 -25.56 35.51
CA CYS A 482 -4.24 -25.12 36.87
C CYS A 482 -5.33 -25.65 37.83
N HIS A 483 -6.60 -25.62 37.42
CA HIS A 483 -7.69 -26.21 38.19
C HIS A 483 -7.49 -27.72 38.38
N ALA A 484 -7.15 -28.46 37.32
CA ALA A 484 -6.87 -29.90 37.40
C ALA A 484 -5.68 -30.23 38.31
N ILE A 485 -4.58 -29.48 38.21
CA ILE A 485 -3.39 -29.61 39.08
C ILE A 485 -3.74 -29.35 40.53
N ARG A 486 -4.54 -28.30 40.81
CA ARG A 486 -4.98 -27.96 42.17
C ARG A 486 -5.84 -29.05 42.78
N LYS A 487 -6.76 -29.62 42.01
CA LYS A 487 -7.62 -30.74 42.45
C LYS A 487 -6.78 -32.01 42.69
N TYR A 488 -5.86 -32.35 41.79
CA TYR A 488 -4.89 -33.45 41.99
C TYR A 488 -4.12 -33.33 43.31
N HIS A 489 -3.58 -32.14 43.58
CA HIS A 489 -2.83 -31.89 44.81
C HIS A 489 -3.70 -32.01 46.07
N ARG A 490 -4.99 -31.65 46.00
CA ARG A 490 -5.95 -31.90 47.09
C ARG A 490 -6.20 -33.39 47.29
N GLU A 491 -6.45 -34.15 46.23
CA GLU A 491 -6.71 -35.60 46.31
C GLU A 491 -5.52 -36.40 46.86
N ILE A 492 -4.29 -36.02 46.50
CA ILE A 492 -3.08 -36.64 47.10
C ILE A 492 -2.94 -36.28 48.57
N LYS A 493 -3.12 -35.00 48.94
CA LYS A 493 -3.05 -34.60 50.35
C LYS A 493 -4.07 -35.35 51.21
N VAL A 494 -5.25 -35.64 50.68
CA VAL A 494 -6.29 -36.43 51.37
C VAL A 494 -5.91 -37.92 51.44
N ALA A 495 -5.26 -38.48 50.42
CA ALA A 495 -4.83 -39.89 50.40
C ALA A 495 -3.55 -40.19 51.20
N THR A 496 -2.78 -39.17 51.59
CA THR A 496 -1.54 -39.31 52.39
C THR A 496 -1.72 -38.91 53.86
N TRP A 497 -2.95 -38.67 54.31
CA TRP A 497 -3.27 -38.53 55.74
C TRP A 497 -3.72 -39.90 56.27
N PRO A 498 -3.06 -40.48 57.29
CA PRO A 498 -3.49 -41.73 57.92
C PRO A 498 -4.83 -41.59 58.65
#